data_AF-A0A6N4AHZ6-F1
#
_entry.id   AF-A0A6N4AHZ6-F1
#
_cell.length_a   1.000
_cell.length_b   1.000
_cell.length_c   1.000
_cell.angle_alpha   90.00
_cell.angle_beta   90.00
_cell.angle_gamma   90.00
#
_symmetry.space_group_name_H-M   'P 1'
#
loop_
_entity.id
_entity.type
_entity.pdbx_description
1 polymer ?
#
loop_
_entity_poly.entity_id
_entity_poly.type
_entity_poly.pdbx_seq_one_letter_code
_entity_poly.pdbx_strand_id
1 'polypeptide(L)'
;MRNFNDSLIKKMERLAEITISSLQLGKMARTKRCLALAEELLIKGNNEMKNAITNVYLFSVSHYMEINRLETSRLLPIALHKEYVKQINASGV
;
A
#
# COMPACT_ATOMS: atom_id res chain seq x y z
N MET A 1 1.27 18.56 19.08
CA MET A 1 0.46 17.62 18.29
C MET A 1 1.35 16.80 17.35
N ARG A 2 2.10 15.80 17.86
CA ARG A 2 2.91 14.86 17.04
C ARG A 2 2.37 13.42 17.06
N ASN A 3 1.61 13.05 18.08
CA ASN A 3 1.36 11.63 18.40
C ASN A 3 0.38 10.89 17.46
N PHE A 4 -0.57 11.58 16.84
CA PHE A 4 -1.58 10.91 16.01
C PHE A 4 -1.03 10.49 14.64
N ASN A 5 -0.29 11.38 13.98
CA ASN A 5 0.34 11.09 12.69
C ASN A 5 1.40 9.99 12.82
N ASP A 6 2.19 10.01 13.88
CA ASP A 6 3.16 8.94 14.15
C ASP A 6 2.48 7.58 14.38
N SER A 7 1.30 7.57 15.03
CA SER A 7 0.52 6.34 15.23
C SER A 7 -0.06 5.81 13.92
N LEU A 8 -0.55 6.70 13.05
CA LEU A 8 -1.11 6.34 11.76
C LEU A 8 -0.03 5.80 10.81
N ILE A 9 1.12 6.47 10.74
CA ILE A 9 2.27 6.02 9.93
C ILE A 9 2.71 4.62 10.38
N LYS A 10 2.92 4.40 11.69
CA LYS A 10 3.28 3.08 12.22
C LYS A 10 2.26 1.99 11.91
N LYS A 11 0.96 2.31 11.89
CA LYS A 11 -0.08 1.36 11.49
C LYS A 11 0.03 1.01 10.01
N MET A 12 0.34 1.97 9.14
CA MET A 12 0.52 1.74 7.71
C MET A 12 1.80 0.96 7.41
N GLU A 13 2.91 1.27 8.09
CA GLU A 13 4.15 0.49 8.05
C GLU A 13 3.87 -0.97 8.43
N ARG A 14 3.18 -1.18 9.56
CA ARG A 14 2.84 -2.53 10.01
C ARG A 14 1.94 -3.28 9.04
N LEU A 15 0.97 -2.60 8.43
CA LEU A 15 0.12 -3.21 7.41
C LEU A 15 0.94 -3.58 6.15
N ALA A 16 1.90 -2.75 5.76
CA ALA A 16 2.81 -3.02 4.65
C ALA A 16 3.68 -4.25 4.94
N GLU A 17 4.31 -4.32 6.11
CA GLU A 17 5.09 -5.48 6.57
C GLU A 17 4.28 -6.77 6.49
N ILE A 18 3.04 -6.76 7.03
CA ILE A 18 2.16 -7.94 7.00
C ILE A 18 1.83 -8.35 5.55
N THR A 19 1.60 -7.37 4.67
CA THR A 19 1.30 -7.62 3.26
C THR A 19 2.51 -8.24 2.55
N ILE A 20 3.69 -7.66 2.75
CA ILE A 20 4.96 -8.14 2.18
C ILE A 20 5.29 -9.54 2.69
N SER A 21 5.19 -9.79 3.99
CA SER A 21 5.38 -11.15 4.53
C SER A 21 4.36 -12.14 3.98
N SER A 22 3.12 -11.71 3.72
CA SER A 22 2.11 -12.59 3.10
C SER A 22 2.45 -12.90 1.63
N LEU A 23 2.98 -11.93 0.88
CA LEU A 23 3.51 -12.13 -0.47
C LEU A 23 4.69 -13.11 -0.48
N GLN A 24 5.68 -12.88 0.40
CA GLN A 24 6.86 -13.74 0.55
C GLN A 24 6.50 -15.20 0.84
N LEU A 25 5.49 -15.41 1.68
CA LEU A 25 5.03 -16.74 2.08
C LEU A 25 4.02 -17.36 1.09
N GLY A 26 3.71 -16.70 -0.04
CA GLY A 26 2.70 -17.16 -1.00
C GLY A 26 1.27 -17.21 -0.44
N LYS A 27 0.98 -16.52 0.67
CA LYS A 27 -0.33 -16.52 1.34
C LYS A 27 -1.33 -15.60 0.64
N MET A 28 -1.68 -15.94 -0.61
CA MET A 28 -2.46 -15.08 -1.50
C MET A 28 -3.81 -14.63 -0.95
N ALA A 29 -4.53 -15.49 -0.20
CA ALA A 29 -5.79 -15.11 0.43
C ALA A 29 -5.60 -13.98 1.46
N ARG A 30 -4.51 -14.01 2.22
CA ARG A 30 -4.16 -12.98 3.20
C ARG A 30 -3.69 -11.71 2.51
N THR A 31 -2.84 -11.84 1.49
CA THR A 31 -2.40 -10.71 0.65
C THR A 31 -3.60 -9.95 0.09
N LYS A 32 -4.56 -10.65 -0.53
CA LYS A 32 -5.78 -10.03 -1.07
C LYS A 32 -6.58 -9.28 -0.02
N ARG A 33 -6.72 -9.84 1.19
CA ARG A 33 -7.42 -9.16 2.31
C ARG A 33 -6.71 -7.89 2.75
N CYS A 34 -5.37 -7.91 2.86
CA CYS A 34 -4.60 -6.73 3.22
C CYS A 34 -4.70 -5.63 2.15
N LEU A 35 -4.60 -6.00 0.88
CA LEU A 35 -4.74 -5.07 -0.24
C LEU A 35 -6.16 -4.48 -0.32
N ALA A 36 -7.20 -5.29 -0.12
CA ALA A 36 -8.58 -4.81 -0.09
C ALA A 36 -8.84 -3.86 1.08
N LEU A 37 -8.29 -4.16 2.27
CA LEU A 37 -8.37 -3.26 3.42
C LEU A 37 -7.70 -1.91 3.11
N ALA A 38 -6.50 -1.92 2.53
CA ALA A 38 -5.81 -0.70 2.16
C ALA A 38 -6.56 0.11 1.10
N GLU A 39 -7.19 -0.56 0.12
CA GLU A 39 -8.06 0.10 -0.86
C GLU A 39 -9.28 0.75 -0.19
N GLU A 40 -9.93 0.05 0.74
CA GLU A 40 -11.07 0.60 1.47
C GLU A 40 -10.68 1.85 2.28
N LEU A 41 -9.53 1.80 2.96
CA LEU A 41 -8.99 2.93 3.71
C LEU A 41 -8.61 4.10 2.79
N LEU A 42 -8.12 3.84 1.58
CA LEU A 42 -7.86 4.88 0.58
C LEU A 42 -9.14 5.54 0.07
N ILE A 43 -10.20 4.76 -0.14
CA ILE A 43 -11.48 5.29 -0.65
C ILE A 43 -12.21 6.09 0.43
N LYS A 44 -12.36 5.51 1.62
CA LYS A 44 -13.22 6.03 2.70
C LYS A 44 -12.48 6.91 3.71
N GLY A 45 -11.16 6.82 3.79
CA GLY A 45 -10.36 7.54 4.77
C GLY A 45 -10.39 9.06 4.59
N ASN A 46 -10.00 9.79 5.63
CA ASN A 46 -9.74 11.22 5.54
C ASN A 46 -8.41 11.50 4.80
N ASN A 47 -8.11 12.77 4.52
CA ASN A 47 -6.91 13.14 3.76
C ASN A 47 -5.60 12.61 4.38
N GLU A 48 -5.48 12.63 5.71
CA GLU A 48 -4.31 12.09 6.42
C GLU A 48 -4.17 10.57 6.20
N MET A 49 -5.26 9.82 6.30
CA MET A 49 -5.29 8.38 6.05
C MET A 49 -4.98 8.04 4.60
N LYS A 50 -5.54 8.79 3.64
CA LYS A 50 -5.23 8.62 2.22
C LYS A 50 -3.75 8.87 1.95
N ASN A 51 -3.19 9.95 2.49
CA ASN A 51 -1.76 10.25 2.37
C ASN A 51 -0.89 9.16 2.99
N ALA A 52 -1.25 8.64 4.17
CA ALA A 52 -0.51 7.56 4.82
C ALA A 52 -0.58 6.26 4.01
N ILE A 53 -1.74 5.91 3.45
CA ILE A 53 -1.88 4.74 2.57
C ILE A 53 -1.00 4.92 1.32
N THR A 54 -1.10 6.05 0.62
CA THR A 54 -0.36 6.26 -0.63
C THR A 54 1.15 6.32 -0.38
N ASN A 55 1.61 7.14 0.58
CA ASN A 55 3.04 7.42 0.73
C ASN A 55 3.80 6.41 1.58
N VAL A 56 3.12 5.66 2.45
CA VAL A 56 3.75 4.65 3.31
C VAL A 56 3.40 3.25 2.82
N TYR A 57 2.11 2.89 2.89
CA TYR A 57 1.70 1.52 2.59
C TYR A 57 1.94 1.13 1.13
N LEU A 58 1.37 1.90 0.19
CA LEU A 58 1.40 1.60 -1.23
C LEU A 58 2.82 1.66 -1.75
N PHE A 59 3.57 2.72 -1.40
CA PHE A 59 4.99 2.84 -1.76
C PHE A 59 5.80 1.61 -1.32
N SER A 60 5.71 1.19 -0.05
CA SER A 60 6.49 0.04 0.44
C SER A 60 6.09 -1.27 -0.25
N VAL A 61 4.79 -1.52 -0.43
CA VAL A 61 4.30 -2.75 -1.04
C VAL A 61 4.60 -2.81 -2.53
N SER A 62 4.39 -1.71 -3.27
CA SER A 62 4.67 -1.66 -4.70
C SER A 62 6.17 -1.75 -4.98
N HIS A 63 7.01 -1.09 -4.18
CA HIS A 63 8.46 -1.19 -4.28
C HIS A 63 8.94 -2.63 -4.10
N TYR A 64 8.40 -3.34 -3.10
CA TYR A 64 8.68 -4.77 -2.93
C TYR A 64 8.21 -5.59 -4.15
N MET A 65 7.00 -5.33 -4.67
CA MET A 65 6.49 -6.03 -5.85
C MET A 65 7.39 -5.81 -7.08
N GLU A 66 7.84 -4.57 -7.34
CA GLU A 66 8.71 -4.23 -8.45
C GLU A 66 10.07 -4.93 -8.37
N ILE A 67 10.74 -4.88 -7.20
CA ILE A 67 12.02 -5.55 -6.98
C ILE A 67 11.90 -7.06 -7.24
N ASN A 68 10.77 -7.65 -6.86
CA ASN A 68 10.51 -9.09 -7.02
C ASN A 68 9.80 -9.43 -8.34
N ARG A 69 9.66 -8.47 -9.27
CA ARG A 69 9.00 -8.63 -10.58
C ARG A 69 7.60 -9.23 -10.49
N LEU A 70 6.85 -8.84 -9.46
CA LEU A 70 5.46 -9.23 -9.30
C LEU A 70 4.57 -8.31 -10.13
N GLU A 71 3.57 -8.90 -10.78
CA GLU A 71 2.61 -8.19 -11.63
C GLU A 71 1.69 -7.28 -10.78
N THR A 72 2.11 -6.02 -10.58
CA THR A 72 1.37 -5.02 -9.79
C THR A 72 -0.02 -4.76 -10.36
N SER A 73 -0.16 -4.75 -11.69
CA SER A 73 -1.45 -4.60 -12.41
C SER A 73 -2.47 -5.71 -12.09
N ARG A 74 -1.98 -6.91 -11.78
CA ARG A 74 -2.81 -8.07 -11.44
C ARG A 74 -3.08 -8.18 -9.94
N LEU A 75 -2.13 -7.74 -9.12
CA LEU A 75 -2.19 -7.89 -7.67
C LEU A 75 -2.90 -6.72 -6.99
N LEU A 76 -2.62 -5.49 -7.42
CA LEU A 76 -3.18 -4.30 -6.81
C LEU A 76 -4.66 -4.14 -7.19
N PRO A 77 -5.55 -3.88 -6.22
CA PRO A 77 -6.91 -3.44 -6.49
C PRO A 77 -6.97 -2.11 -7.25
N ILE A 78 -8.12 -1.83 -7.87
CA ILE A 78 -8.28 -0.78 -8.89
C ILE A 78 -7.84 0.61 -8.39
N ALA A 79 -8.28 1.03 -7.21
CA ALA A 79 -7.97 2.35 -6.69
C ALA A 79 -6.50 2.45 -6.24
N LEU A 80 -5.95 1.39 -5.64
CA LEU A 80 -4.53 1.33 -5.28
C LEU A 80 -3.64 1.35 -6.52
N HIS A 81 -3.99 0.59 -7.55
CA HIS A 81 -3.27 0.58 -8.82
C HIS A 81 -3.29 1.98 -9.48
N LYS A 82 -4.42 2.69 -9.42
CA LYS A 82 -4.53 4.05 -9.94
C LYS A 82 -3.56 5.01 -9.25
N GLU A 83 -3.45 4.97 -7.92
CA GLU A 83 -2.49 5.79 -7.18
C GLU A 83 -1.04 5.37 -7.45
N TYR A 84 -0.79 4.07 -7.60
CA TYR A 84 0.52 3.55 -7.97
C TYR A 84 0.97 4.10 -9.33
N VAL A 85 0.11 4.07 -10.35
CA VAL A 85 0.40 4.64 -11.67
C VAL A 85 0.70 6.15 -11.57
N LYS A 86 0.02 6.89 -10.70
CA LYS A 86 0.35 8.30 -10.45
C LYS A 86 1.73 8.45 -9.82
N GLN A 87 2.08 7.61 -8.84
CA GLN A 87 3.39 7.67 -8.18
C GLN A 87 4.53 7.47 -9.16
N ILE A 88 4.48 6.41 -9.97
CA ILE A 88 5.55 6.12 -10.94
C ILE A 88 5.67 7.19 -12.03
N ASN A 89 4.54 7.77 -12.47
CA ASN A 89 4.54 8.84 -13.46
C ASN A 89 5.00 10.19 -12.89
N ALA A 90 4.82 10.42 -11.59
CA ALA A 90 5.30 11.63 -10.91
C ALA A 90 6.79 11.55 -10.57
N SER A 91 7.32 10.35 -10.33
CA SER A 91 8.75 10.13 -10.08
C SER A 91 9.62 10.12 -11.35
N GLY A 92 9.01 10.17 -12.53
CA GLY A 92 9.69 10.36 -13.80
C GLY A 92 10.02 11.84 -14.06
N VAL A 93 11.12 12.32 -13.48
CA VAL A 93 11.84 13.53 -13.93
C VAL A 93 13.16 13.10 -14.53
#